data_AF-A0A3N5RLM6-F1
#
_entry.id   AF-A0A3N5RLM6-F1
#
_cell.length_a   1.000
_cell.length_b   1.000
_cell.length_c   1.000
_cell.angle_alpha   90.00
_cell.angle_beta   90.00
_cell.angle_gamma   90.00
#
_symmetry.space_group_name_H-M   'P 1'
#
loop_
_entity.id
_entity.type
_entity.pdbx_description
1 polymer ?
#
loop_
_entity_poly.entity_id
_entity_poly.type
_entity_poly.pdbx_seq_one_letter_code
_entity_poly.pdbx_strand_id
1 'polypeptide(L)'
;MGSRHLVGNIAINNTNLNLLYLIVIGVALTVLVFYLVLEFSIKETFAITSDSDAKSNTPIKHVIVISQGRRSFDNYFGTFPGTIGLPQNLTIPFNPFPPPLQKFTVAAWFNTNNTFLDNAFLVNKGGVGSDTKGYNMNYGIWMNSNGNIVGGFETMDGVDFTARSDKRYNDGTWHQAVVTYDGNDHLKLYVDGNQIGSNKTNGVTPDLTGTKPIRVGSNSFKPEYYYTGIIDEVRIWNRTLEQPEVLRGYFNNTYDQNMQIVYSSFEEDGNSQKNSANSDGQLSLNGIYLNGSTYQDIKIDISKYTSYLKPYHLLRTKTAAPNYGENAYDLSYNNGQMNGFVISQYLDGKDPSLVLGNYNGTNLRFYWKFATEYVLADNFFASTLDTGFQNENYLYTGIPVEKLDGISYRHLSNLNRTIFDELEKNNIPWKIYVDDYNPALNQTESALKKNRFISLLTETPRF
;
A
#
# COMPACT_ATOMS: atom_id res chain seq x y z
N MET A 1 -20.24 -72.75 42.60
CA MET A 1 -21.41 -72.70 41.70
C MET A 1 -21.30 -71.43 40.88
N GLY A 2 -21.11 -71.59 39.56
CA GLY A 2 -20.87 -70.47 38.65
C GLY A 2 -22.16 -69.92 38.04
N SER A 3 -22.12 -68.65 37.67
CA SER A 3 -23.08 -67.99 36.78
C SER A 3 -22.32 -67.48 35.55
N ARG A 4 -22.61 -68.12 34.41
CA ARG A 4 -22.27 -67.66 33.06
C ARG A 4 -23.37 -66.71 32.59
N HIS A 5 -23.01 -65.57 32.01
CA HIS A 5 -23.91 -64.80 31.14
C HIS A 5 -23.43 -64.89 29.69
N LEU A 6 -24.38 -65.15 28.80
CA LEU A 6 -24.23 -65.36 27.36
C LEU A 6 -23.85 -64.07 26.62
N VAL A 7 -22.95 -64.17 25.64
CA VAL A 7 -22.80 -63.22 24.54
C VAL A 7 -23.31 -63.91 23.28
N GLY A 8 -24.39 -63.39 22.69
CA GLY A 8 -24.92 -63.84 21.40
C GLY A 8 -24.23 -63.08 20.26
N ASN A 9 -23.59 -63.80 19.34
CA ASN A 9 -23.10 -63.25 18.08
C ASN A 9 -24.26 -63.19 17.07
N ILE A 10 -24.57 -62.00 16.56
CA ILE A 10 -25.52 -61.79 15.47
C ILE A 10 -24.78 -61.99 14.14
N ALA A 11 -25.14 -63.01 13.38
CA ALA A 11 -24.67 -63.22 12.01
C ALA A 11 -25.43 -62.29 11.05
N ILE A 12 -24.70 -61.43 10.34
CA ILE A 12 -25.25 -60.54 9.30
C ILE A 12 -25.27 -61.33 7.98
N ASN A 13 -26.47 -61.62 7.45
CA ASN A 13 -26.65 -62.33 6.18
C ASN A 13 -26.19 -61.50 4.96
N ASN A 14 -25.60 -62.17 3.96
CA ASN A 14 -25.04 -61.58 2.72
C ASN A 14 -26.02 -60.71 1.91
N THR A 15 -27.32 -60.92 2.06
CA THR A 15 -28.36 -60.08 1.44
C THR A 15 -28.38 -58.65 1.99
N ASN A 16 -28.08 -58.47 3.29
CA ASN A 16 -28.00 -57.14 3.91
C ASN A 16 -26.74 -56.38 3.49
N LEU A 17 -25.64 -57.09 3.22
CA LEU A 17 -24.40 -56.49 2.68
C LEU A 17 -24.60 -55.99 1.25
N ASN A 18 -25.28 -56.75 0.37
CA ASN A 18 -25.57 -56.31 -0.99
C ASN A 18 -26.52 -55.10 -1.03
N LEU A 19 -27.52 -55.07 -0.14
CA LEU A 19 -28.42 -53.92 -0.02
C LEU A 19 -27.68 -52.67 0.47
N LEU A 20 -26.76 -52.81 1.42
CA LEU A 20 -25.93 -51.71 1.92
C LEU A 20 -24.98 -51.19 0.82
N TYR A 21 -24.37 -52.07 0.03
CA TYR A 21 -23.53 -51.68 -1.11
C TYR A 21 -24.31 -50.91 -2.17
N LEU A 22 -25.53 -51.34 -2.51
CA LEU A 22 -26.41 -50.64 -3.45
C LEU A 22 -26.82 -49.26 -2.94
N ILE A 23 -27.10 -49.12 -1.63
CA ILE A 23 -27.41 -47.83 -1.00
C ILE A 23 -26.18 -46.91 -1.04
N VAL A 24 -24.99 -47.41 -0.70
CA VAL A 24 -23.75 -46.61 -0.72
C VAL A 24 -23.41 -46.15 -2.14
N ILE A 25 -23.57 -47.01 -3.14
CA ILE A 25 -23.37 -46.64 -4.55
C ILE A 25 -24.42 -45.62 -5.01
N GLY A 26 -25.68 -45.78 -4.60
CA GLY A 26 -26.76 -44.83 -4.92
C GLY A 26 -26.54 -43.45 -4.28
N VAL A 27 -26.07 -43.40 -3.04
CA VAL A 27 -25.70 -42.15 -2.34
C VAL A 27 -24.46 -41.52 -2.99
N ALA A 28 -23.44 -42.30 -3.34
CA ALA A 28 -22.25 -41.79 -4.02
C ALA A 28 -22.58 -41.21 -5.41
N LEU A 29 -23.44 -41.88 -6.19
CA LEU A 29 -23.92 -41.39 -7.49
C LEU A 29 -24.78 -40.14 -7.36
N THR A 30 -25.65 -40.06 -6.36
CA THR A 30 -26.46 -38.85 -6.12
C THR A 30 -25.60 -37.68 -5.67
N VAL A 31 -24.60 -37.90 -4.80
CA VAL A 31 -23.62 -36.86 -4.42
C VAL A 31 -22.78 -36.44 -5.62
N LEU A 32 -22.34 -37.37 -6.48
CA LEU A 32 -21.57 -37.05 -7.69
C LEU A 32 -22.40 -36.26 -8.70
N VAL A 33 -23.68 -36.63 -8.91
CA VAL A 33 -24.61 -35.87 -9.76
C VAL A 33 -24.89 -34.50 -9.14
N PHE A 34 -25.06 -34.41 -7.82
CA PHE A 34 -25.22 -33.11 -7.14
C PHE A 34 -23.96 -32.25 -7.28
N TYR A 35 -22.76 -32.83 -7.21
CA TYR A 35 -21.48 -32.14 -7.39
C TYR A 35 -21.26 -31.69 -8.84
N LEU A 36 -21.60 -32.56 -9.80
CA LEU A 36 -21.57 -32.23 -11.24
C LEU A 36 -22.60 -31.16 -11.59
N VAL A 37 -23.78 -31.17 -10.96
CA VAL A 37 -24.82 -30.13 -11.14
C VAL A 37 -24.45 -28.83 -10.42
N LEU A 38 -23.71 -28.87 -9.30
CA LEU A 38 -23.14 -27.68 -8.65
C LEU A 38 -21.99 -27.06 -9.45
N GLU A 39 -21.17 -27.87 -10.13
CA GLU A 39 -20.15 -27.36 -11.06
C GLU A 39 -20.76 -26.90 -12.40
N PHE A 40 -21.92 -27.44 -12.79
CA PHE A 40 -22.75 -26.93 -13.88
C PHE A 40 -23.72 -25.84 -13.39
N SER A 41 -23.22 -24.89 -12.60
CA SER A 41 -23.88 -23.59 -12.52
C SER A 41 -23.79 -23.00 -13.92
N ILE A 42 -24.92 -22.93 -14.62
CA ILE A 42 -25.03 -22.21 -15.90
C ILE A 42 -24.52 -20.80 -15.58
N LYS A 43 -23.33 -20.47 -16.09
CA LYS A 43 -22.81 -19.11 -16.08
C LYS A 43 -23.71 -18.30 -16.99
N GLU A 44 -24.81 -17.82 -16.45
CA GLU A 44 -25.67 -16.91 -17.18
C GLU A 44 -24.91 -15.59 -17.35
N THR A 45 -24.47 -15.34 -18.58
CA THR A 45 -23.98 -14.02 -18.99
C THR A 45 -25.19 -13.09 -19.03
N PHE A 46 -25.36 -12.28 -17.99
CA PHE A 46 -26.43 -11.30 -17.96
C PHE A 46 -26.11 -10.12 -18.86
N ALA A 47 -27.14 -9.70 -19.58
CA ALA A 47 -27.15 -8.56 -20.47
C ALA A 47 -28.01 -7.48 -19.83
N ILE A 48 -27.41 -6.37 -19.37
CA ILE A 48 -28.22 -5.18 -19.12
C ILE A 48 -28.37 -4.49 -20.46
N THR A 49 -29.61 -4.31 -20.92
CA THR A 49 -29.94 -3.74 -22.24
C THR A 49 -30.82 -2.52 -22.08
N SER A 50 -30.66 -1.54 -22.97
CA SER A 50 -31.63 -0.46 -23.16
C SER A 50 -32.96 -0.99 -23.72
N ASP A 51 -34.09 -0.43 -23.29
CA ASP A 51 -35.46 -0.81 -23.72
C ASP A 51 -35.86 -0.35 -25.14
N SER A 52 -34.97 0.20 -25.98
CA SER A 52 -35.38 0.87 -27.23
C SER A 52 -34.89 0.21 -28.52
N ASP A 53 -35.84 -0.13 -29.40
CA ASP A 53 -35.65 -0.46 -30.83
C ASP A 53 -35.55 0.79 -31.74
N ALA A 54 -35.39 1.98 -31.15
CA ALA A 54 -35.36 3.25 -31.88
C ALA A 54 -34.02 3.46 -32.62
N LYS A 55 -34.07 4.09 -33.80
CA LYS A 55 -32.90 4.35 -34.64
C LYS A 55 -32.02 5.43 -33.98
N SER A 56 -30.74 5.10 -33.75
CA SER A 56 -29.74 6.02 -33.16
C SER A 56 -29.64 7.34 -33.94
N ASN A 57 -29.54 8.44 -33.20
CA ASN A 57 -29.33 9.79 -33.75
C ASN A 57 -27.85 10.07 -34.11
N THR A 58 -26.97 9.07 -33.97
CA THR A 58 -25.54 9.16 -34.26
C THR A 58 -25.11 8.05 -35.23
N PRO A 59 -23.92 8.13 -35.85
CA PRO A 59 -23.36 7.00 -36.60
C PRO A 59 -23.07 5.75 -35.75
N ILE A 60 -23.02 5.90 -34.42
CA ILE A 60 -22.74 4.80 -33.49
C ILE A 60 -24.00 3.95 -33.32
N LYS A 61 -23.87 2.65 -33.61
CA LYS A 61 -24.96 1.68 -33.53
C LYS A 61 -25.00 0.92 -32.21
N HIS A 62 -23.85 0.58 -31.65
CA HIS A 62 -23.73 -0.16 -30.39
C HIS A 62 -22.47 0.28 -29.65
N VAL A 63 -22.55 0.32 -28.33
CA VAL A 63 -21.39 0.43 -27.44
C VAL A 63 -21.29 -0.87 -26.64
N ILE A 64 -20.13 -1.53 -26.73
CA ILE A 64 -19.79 -2.72 -25.94
C ILE A 64 -18.68 -2.32 -24.97
N VAL A 65 -18.90 -2.52 -23.68
CA VAL A 65 -17.89 -2.31 -22.65
C VAL A 65 -17.48 -3.67 -22.09
N ILE A 66 -16.19 -3.96 -22.14
CA ILE A 66 -15.56 -5.12 -21.51
C ILE A 66 -14.63 -4.58 -20.43
N SER A 67 -14.93 -4.85 -19.16
CA SER A 67 -14.13 -4.39 -18.03
C SER A 67 -13.40 -5.56 -17.40
N GLN A 68 -12.07 -5.43 -17.27
CA GLN A 68 -11.23 -6.32 -16.49
C GLN A 68 -10.56 -5.52 -15.39
N GLY A 69 -10.55 -6.06 -14.17
CA GLY A 69 -10.01 -5.37 -13.00
C GLY A 69 -8.68 -5.96 -12.51
N ARG A 70 -8.05 -5.21 -11.59
CA ARG A 70 -6.89 -5.63 -10.78
C ARG A 70 -5.59 -5.93 -11.55
N ARG A 71 -5.51 -5.59 -12.84
CA ARG A 71 -4.29 -5.65 -13.65
C ARG A 71 -4.13 -4.36 -14.44
N SER A 72 -2.89 -3.95 -14.65
CA SER A 72 -2.59 -2.79 -15.49
C SER A 72 -2.84 -3.11 -16.96
N PHE A 73 -2.99 -2.06 -17.77
CA PHE A 73 -2.97 -2.19 -19.23
C PHE A 73 -1.72 -2.97 -19.70
N ASP A 74 -0.55 -2.65 -19.14
CA ASP A 74 0.72 -3.27 -19.50
C ASP A 74 0.78 -4.77 -19.26
N ASN A 75 0.07 -5.27 -18.25
CA ASN A 75 -0.08 -6.72 -18.05
C ASN A 75 -0.72 -7.37 -19.27
N TYR A 76 -1.76 -6.76 -19.85
CA TYR A 76 -2.57 -7.38 -20.91
C TYR A 76 -2.05 -7.08 -22.32
N PHE A 77 -1.65 -5.83 -22.56
CA PHE A 77 -1.41 -5.27 -23.89
C PHE A 77 -0.10 -4.50 -24.00
N GLY A 78 0.75 -4.48 -22.96
CA GLY A 78 2.03 -3.77 -23.01
C GLY A 78 3.03 -4.34 -24.04
N THR A 79 2.78 -5.54 -24.57
CA THR A 79 3.56 -6.14 -25.67
C THR A 79 2.84 -6.11 -27.01
N PHE A 80 1.65 -5.51 -27.08
CA PHE A 80 0.87 -5.44 -28.31
C PHE A 80 1.56 -4.48 -29.31
N PRO A 81 1.58 -4.80 -30.62
CA PRO A 81 2.24 -3.93 -31.60
C PRO A 81 1.67 -2.51 -31.58
N GLY A 82 2.54 -1.52 -31.35
CA GLY A 82 2.18 -0.10 -31.36
C GLY A 82 1.77 0.48 -30.00
N THR A 83 1.76 -0.32 -28.92
CA THR A 83 1.56 0.19 -27.55
C THR A 83 2.88 0.59 -26.88
N ILE A 84 2.79 1.42 -25.86
CA ILE A 84 3.88 1.87 -25.00
C ILE A 84 3.80 1.10 -23.68
N GLY A 85 4.25 -0.16 -23.70
CA GLY A 85 4.34 -0.97 -22.49
C GLY A 85 5.53 -0.66 -21.60
N LEU A 86 5.76 -1.53 -20.61
CA LEU A 86 6.91 -1.43 -19.69
C LEU A 86 8.24 -1.36 -20.47
N PRO A 87 9.13 -0.39 -20.15
CA PRO A 87 10.41 -0.26 -20.82
C PRO A 87 11.25 -1.55 -20.73
N GLN A 88 11.89 -1.94 -21.84
CA GLN A 88 12.67 -3.18 -21.90
C GLN A 88 13.83 -3.25 -20.88
N ASN A 89 14.39 -2.09 -20.54
CA ASN A 89 15.47 -1.96 -19.55
C ASN A 89 14.95 -1.55 -18.16
N LEU A 90 13.64 -1.63 -17.91
CA LEU A 90 13.08 -1.29 -16.61
C LEU A 90 13.61 -2.23 -15.53
N THR A 91 14.12 -1.66 -14.45
CA THR A 91 14.51 -2.35 -13.22
C THR A 91 13.83 -1.69 -12.05
N ILE A 92 13.05 -2.47 -11.29
CA ILE A 92 12.29 -1.94 -10.16
C ILE A 92 12.84 -2.54 -8.88
N PRO A 93 13.19 -1.72 -7.88
CA PRO A 93 13.71 -2.22 -6.62
C PRO A 93 12.65 -3.09 -5.94
N PHE A 94 13.09 -4.16 -5.28
CA PHE A 94 12.18 -4.99 -4.48
C PHE A 94 11.52 -4.19 -3.36
N ASN A 95 12.26 -3.25 -2.76
CA ASN A 95 11.78 -2.28 -1.79
C ASN A 95 12.38 -0.91 -2.14
N PRO A 96 11.58 0.09 -2.53
CA PRO A 96 12.07 1.44 -2.84
C PRO A 96 12.36 2.28 -1.58
N PHE A 97 12.09 1.75 -0.38
CA PHE A 97 12.32 2.44 0.89
C PHE A 97 13.62 1.97 1.56
N PRO A 98 14.28 2.86 2.34
CA PRO A 98 15.49 2.53 3.10
C PRO A 98 15.30 1.24 3.91
N PRO A 99 16.27 0.32 3.94
CA PRO A 99 16.16 -0.87 4.78
C PRO A 99 16.17 -0.46 6.27
N PRO A 100 15.48 -1.21 7.13
CA PRO A 100 15.61 -1.02 8.57
C PRO A 100 17.02 -1.41 9.03
N LEU A 101 17.44 -0.82 10.15
CA LEU A 101 18.79 -0.91 10.68
C LEU A 101 18.83 -1.66 12.00
N GLN A 102 19.84 -2.52 12.18
CA GLN A 102 20.14 -3.22 13.44
C GLN A 102 20.85 -2.32 14.45
N LYS A 103 21.63 -1.37 13.93
CA LYS A 103 22.34 -0.32 14.67
C LYS A 103 22.25 0.95 13.86
N PHE A 104 22.17 2.09 14.53
CA PHE A 104 21.89 3.33 13.83
C PHE A 104 22.42 4.54 14.57
N THR A 105 22.57 5.63 13.80
CA THR A 105 22.50 6.98 14.32
C THR A 105 21.47 7.74 13.51
N VAL A 106 20.59 8.47 14.18
CA VAL A 106 19.65 9.40 13.57
C VAL A 106 19.93 10.77 14.16
N ALA A 107 20.03 11.79 13.32
CA ALA A 107 20.24 13.17 13.72
C ALA A 107 19.29 14.09 12.97
N ALA A 108 18.81 15.12 13.64
CA ALA A 108 18.05 16.22 13.04
C ALA A 108 18.29 17.50 13.84
N TRP A 109 18.32 18.62 13.13
CA TRP A 109 18.15 19.93 13.75
C TRP A 109 16.67 20.28 13.76
N PHE A 110 16.21 20.94 14.81
CA PHE A 110 14.82 21.34 14.94
C PHE A 110 14.67 22.67 15.68
N ASN A 111 13.56 23.37 15.39
CA ASN A 111 13.14 24.58 16.09
C ASN A 111 11.62 24.59 16.23
N THR A 112 11.14 24.71 17.46
CA THR A 112 9.71 24.92 17.74
C THR A 112 9.51 25.62 19.08
N ASN A 113 8.45 26.42 19.16
CA ASN A 113 7.89 26.94 20.40
C ASN A 113 6.53 26.29 20.75
N ASN A 114 6.12 25.26 20.00
CA ASN A 114 4.84 24.62 20.16
C ASN A 114 4.85 23.63 21.33
N THR A 115 3.70 23.50 21.98
CA THR A 115 3.44 22.38 22.91
C THR A 115 2.45 21.44 22.24
N PHE A 116 2.77 20.16 22.23
CA PHE A 116 1.99 19.14 21.54
C PHE A 116 1.05 18.43 22.52
N LEU A 117 -0.12 18.01 22.04
CA LEU A 117 -1.08 17.26 22.86
C LEU A 117 -0.60 15.83 23.15
N ASP A 118 0.22 15.28 22.26
CA ASP A 118 0.83 13.96 22.35
C ASP A 118 2.25 14.02 21.75
N ASN A 119 2.84 12.89 21.39
CA ASN A 119 4.08 12.80 20.64
C ASN A 119 3.98 13.59 19.32
N ALA A 120 5.10 14.20 18.94
CA ALA A 120 5.30 14.90 17.68
C ALA A 120 6.63 14.43 17.06
N PHE A 121 6.54 13.69 15.96
CA PHE A 121 7.72 13.05 15.35
C PHE A 121 8.55 14.04 14.54
N LEU A 122 9.84 14.11 14.87
CA LEU A 122 10.80 14.84 14.07
C LEU A 122 11.19 14.00 12.85
N VAL A 123 11.67 12.79 13.11
CA VAL A 123 12.04 11.82 12.07
C VAL A 123 11.87 10.39 12.58
N ASN A 124 11.29 9.49 11.79
CA ASN A 124 11.21 8.07 12.13
C ASN A 124 11.14 7.14 10.91
N LYS A 125 11.50 5.87 11.12
CA LYS A 125 11.24 4.76 10.20
C LYS A 125 10.43 3.69 10.93
N GLY A 126 9.27 3.35 10.36
CA GLY A 126 8.24 2.67 11.15
C GLY A 126 7.66 3.65 12.19
N GLY A 127 6.86 3.17 13.13
CA GLY A 127 6.22 4.10 14.04
C GLY A 127 5.46 3.44 15.18
N VAL A 128 4.57 4.22 15.78
CA VAL A 128 3.77 3.79 16.93
C VAL A 128 2.32 3.53 16.52
N GLY A 129 1.55 2.90 17.40
CA GLY A 129 0.11 2.67 17.25
C GLY A 129 -0.26 1.27 16.76
N SER A 130 0.70 0.34 16.76
CA SER A 130 0.52 -1.09 16.47
C SER A 130 1.74 -1.87 16.93
N ASP A 131 1.55 -3.01 17.57
CA ASP A 131 2.62 -3.95 17.97
C ASP A 131 2.82 -5.06 16.91
N THR A 132 2.22 -4.89 15.73
CA THR A 132 2.33 -5.85 14.62
C THR A 132 3.69 -5.72 13.94
N LYS A 133 4.39 -6.86 13.84
CA LYS A 133 5.60 -7.02 13.02
C LYS A 133 5.51 -6.29 11.67
N GLY A 134 6.50 -5.46 11.40
CA GLY A 134 6.63 -4.64 10.20
C GLY A 134 6.05 -3.21 10.35
N TYR A 135 5.31 -2.93 11.42
CA TYR A 135 4.75 -1.60 11.69
C TYR A 135 5.46 -0.86 12.82
N ASN A 136 6.12 -1.61 13.70
CA ASN A 136 6.88 -1.12 14.85
C ASN A 136 8.01 -0.17 14.43
N MET A 137 8.39 0.73 15.33
CA MET A 137 9.42 1.72 15.05
C MET A 137 10.83 1.10 15.01
N ASN A 138 11.49 1.14 13.86
CA ASN A 138 12.89 0.71 13.74
C ASN A 138 13.86 1.72 14.35
N TYR A 139 13.61 3.01 14.14
CA TYR A 139 14.26 4.12 14.84
C TYR A 139 13.41 5.39 14.73
N GLY A 140 13.55 6.29 15.70
CA GLY A 140 12.96 7.61 15.60
C GLY A 140 13.45 8.59 16.65
N ILE A 141 13.22 9.87 16.37
CA ILE A 141 13.33 11.00 17.28
C ILE A 141 11.98 11.72 17.27
N TRP A 142 11.45 12.00 18.46
CA TRP A 142 10.22 12.75 18.62
C TRP A 142 10.29 13.63 19.87
N MET A 143 9.37 14.59 19.93
CA MET A 143 9.09 15.37 21.12
C MET A 143 7.84 14.81 21.79
N ASN A 144 7.85 14.62 23.10
CA ASN A 144 6.64 14.24 23.83
C ASN A 144 5.79 15.48 24.20
N SER A 145 4.59 15.27 24.76
CA SER A 145 3.68 16.35 25.17
C SER A 145 4.25 17.29 26.26
N ASN A 146 5.29 16.86 26.97
CA ASN A 146 6.01 17.69 27.95
C ASN A 146 7.10 18.57 27.32
N GLY A 147 7.36 18.46 26.01
CA GLY A 147 8.44 19.17 25.33
C GLY A 147 9.82 18.52 25.48
N ASN A 148 9.91 17.31 26.03
CA ASN A 148 11.16 16.56 26.08
C ASN A 148 11.44 15.90 24.73
N ILE A 149 12.72 15.87 24.34
CA ILE A 149 13.19 15.03 23.25
C ILE A 149 13.31 13.59 23.73
N VAL A 150 12.82 12.68 22.91
CA VAL A 150 12.88 11.23 23.06
C VAL A 150 13.44 10.64 21.76
N GLY A 151 14.26 9.60 21.89
CA GLY A 151 14.68 8.81 20.75
C GLY A 151 14.72 7.33 21.11
N GLY A 152 14.50 6.46 20.14
CA GLY A 152 14.41 5.03 20.43
C GLY A 152 13.93 4.18 19.27
N PHE A 153 13.60 2.95 19.61
CA PHE A 153 13.06 1.94 18.71
C PHE A 153 12.15 0.99 19.48
N GLU A 154 11.51 0.11 18.74
CA GLU A 154 10.63 -0.95 19.23
C GLU A 154 11.07 -2.29 18.62
N THR A 155 11.01 -3.36 19.41
CA THR A 155 11.37 -4.70 18.94
C THR A 155 10.28 -5.28 18.02
N MET A 156 10.58 -6.39 17.33
CA MET A 156 9.60 -7.10 16.50
C MET A 156 8.33 -7.53 17.26
N ASP A 157 8.46 -7.74 18.58
CA ASP A 157 7.36 -8.20 19.46
C ASP A 157 6.65 -7.03 20.18
N GLY A 158 6.95 -5.79 19.81
CA GLY A 158 6.27 -4.61 20.33
C GLY A 158 6.81 -4.06 21.66
N VAL A 159 8.10 -4.30 21.97
CA VAL A 159 8.71 -3.79 23.22
C VAL A 159 9.50 -2.52 22.94
N ASP A 160 9.12 -1.44 23.63
CA ASP A 160 9.73 -0.13 23.51
C ASP A 160 11.08 0.00 24.22
N PHE A 161 12.06 0.57 23.52
CA PHE A 161 13.35 1.00 24.07
C PHE A 161 13.58 2.47 23.72
N THR A 162 13.49 3.34 24.74
CA THR A 162 13.61 4.79 24.56
C THR A 162 14.64 5.40 25.49
N ALA A 163 15.31 6.44 25.03
CA ALA A 163 16.10 7.36 25.83
C ALA A 163 15.44 8.75 25.74
N ARG A 164 15.35 9.44 26.87
CA ARG A 164 14.60 10.71 27.00
C ARG A 164 15.46 11.76 27.70
N SER A 165 15.27 13.01 27.32
CA SER A 165 15.80 14.17 28.02
C SER A 165 14.97 14.58 29.24
N ASP A 166 15.63 15.07 30.29
CA ASP A 166 14.95 15.65 31.45
C ASP A 166 14.43 17.07 31.17
N LYS A 167 15.16 17.82 30.33
CA LYS A 167 14.82 19.20 29.94
C LYS A 167 13.83 19.25 28.79
N ARG A 168 13.14 20.38 28.67
CA ARG A 168 12.30 20.72 27.53
C ARG A 168 13.12 21.47 26.48
N TYR A 169 12.78 21.30 25.20
CA TYR A 169 13.48 21.91 24.06
C TYR A 169 12.52 22.55 23.06
N ASN A 170 11.31 22.89 23.49
CA ASN A 170 10.34 23.66 22.70
C ASN A 170 10.38 25.16 23.06
N ASP A 171 11.57 25.76 23.07
CA ASP A 171 11.81 27.14 23.49
C ASP A 171 11.89 28.14 22.32
N GLY A 172 11.65 27.69 21.09
CA GLY A 172 11.74 28.50 19.87
C GLY A 172 13.17 28.73 19.38
N THR A 173 14.17 28.04 19.94
CA THR A 173 15.55 28.09 19.46
C THR A 173 15.93 26.82 18.69
N TRP A 174 17.04 26.90 17.94
CA TRP A 174 17.56 25.75 17.20
C TRP A 174 18.29 24.81 18.15
N HIS A 175 17.90 23.54 18.08
CA HIS A 175 18.56 22.45 18.79
C HIS A 175 18.93 21.33 17.84
N GLN A 176 19.99 20.60 18.19
CA GLN A 176 20.32 19.35 17.53
C GLN A 176 19.90 18.18 18.40
N ALA A 177 19.09 17.26 17.88
CA ALA A 177 18.83 15.97 18.50
C ALA A 177 19.58 14.85 17.75
N VAL A 178 20.25 13.98 18.49
CA VAL A 178 20.89 12.77 17.96
C VAL A 178 20.56 11.57 18.83
N VAL A 179 20.07 10.49 18.22
CA VAL A 179 19.92 9.19 18.90
C VAL A 179 20.86 8.18 18.26
N THR A 180 21.59 7.44 19.09
CA THR A 180 22.51 6.39 18.65
C THR A 180 22.13 5.06 19.30
N TYR A 181 22.11 3.99 18.52
CA TYR A 181 22.03 2.63 19.01
C TYR A 181 23.20 1.80 18.46
N ASP A 182 23.89 1.06 19.34
CA ASP A 182 25.06 0.24 18.99
C ASP A 182 24.74 -1.13 18.38
N GLY A 183 23.46 -1.53 18.41
CA GLY A 183 23.06 -2.88 18.04
C GLY A 183 23.38 -3.91 19.12
N ASN A 184 23.78 -3.46 20.30
CA ASN A 184 24.14 -4.28 21.44
C ASN A 184 23.48 -3.70 22.71
N ASP A 185 24.21 -2.97 23.56
CA ASP A 185 23.75 -2.67 24.91
C ASP A 185 23.24 -1.24 25.11
N HIS A 186 23.52 -0.31 24.19
CA HIS A 186 23.39 1.11 24.48
C HIS A 186 22.61 1.89 23.43
N LEU A 187 21.43 2.33 23.86
CA LEU A 187 20.70 3.43 23.25
C LEU A 187 21.07 4.72 23.98
N LYS A 188 21.51 5.75 23.25
CA LYS A 188 21.91 7.05 23.81
C LYS A 188 21.22 8.18 23.05
N LEU A 189 20.81 9.21 23.80
CA LEU A 189 20.23 10.43 23.27
C LEU A 189 21.17 11.60 23.60
N TYR A 190 21.46 12.40 22.59
CA TYR A 190 22.24 13.62 22.69
C TYR A 190 21.38 14.80 22.26
N VAL A 191 21.51 15.91 22.98
CA VAL A 191 20.95 17.19 22.58
C VAL A 191 22.03 18.25 22.67
N ASP A 192 22.16 19.07 21.63
CA ASP A 192 23.18 20.13 21.51
C ASP A 192 24.59 19.61 21.76
N GLY A 193 24.90 18.48 21.16
CA GLY A 193 26.20 17.82 21.28
C GLY A 193 26.42 17.04 22.58
N ASN A 194 25.56 17.15 23.60
CA ASN A 194 25.76 16.52 24.91
C ASN A 194 24.91 15.27 25.09
N GLN A 195 25.48 14.17 25.63
CA GLN A 195 24.69 12.98 25.99
C GLN A 195 23.78 13.32 27.19
N ILE A 196 22.46 13.34 26.98
CA ILE A 196 21.48 13.75 27.99
C ILE A 196 20.57 12.61 28.45
N GLY A 197 20.63 11.44 27.81
CA GLY A 197 19.81 10.29 28.17
C GLY A 197 20.40 8.99 27.62
N SER A 198 20.08 7.88 28.27
CA SER A 198 20.50 6.55 27.84
C SER A 198 19.56 5.46 28.33
N ASN A 199 19.53 4.34 27.63
CA ASN A 199 18.83 3.13 28.03
C ASN A 199 19.69 1.89 27.73
N LYS A 200 19.65 0.91 28.63
CA LYS A 200 20.35 -0.36 28.45
C LYS A 200 19.43 -1.36 27.77
N THR A 201 19.80 -1.81 26.58
CA THR A 201 18.97 -2.64 25.70
C THR A 201 19.25 -4.14 25.84
N ASN A 202 20.39 -4.53 26.41
CA ASN A 202 20.80 -5.94 26.57
C ASN A 202 20.79 -6.74 25.25
N GLY A 203 21.20 -6.12 24.14
CA GLY A 203 21.33 -6.79 22.84
C GLY A 203 20.04 -6.95 22.04
N VAL A 204 18.90 -6.39 22.48
CA VAL A 204 17.65 -6.55 21.73
C VAL A 204 17.72 -5.90 20.35
N THR A 205 17.05 -6.50 19.36
CA THR A 205 17.08 -5.99 17.98
C THR A 205 15.80 -5.21 17.69
N PRO A 206 15.90 -4.01 17.07
CA PRO A 206 14.75 -3.29 16.54
C PRO A 206 13.99 -4.15 15.52
N ASP A 207 12.73 -3.82 15.24
CA ASP A 207 12.03 -4.48 14.14
C ASP A 207 12.75 -4.22 12.80
N LEU A 208 13.21 -5.30 12.17
CA LEU A 208 13.93 -5.29 10.88
C LEU A 208 13.05 -5.65 9.69
N THR A 209 11.74 -5.73 9.89
CA THR A 209 10.80 -6.12 8.84
C THR A 209 9.96 -4.95 8.34
N GLY A 210 10.16 -3.76 8.92
CA GLY A 210 9.46 -2.55 8.54
C GLY A 210 9.88 -1.99 7.18
N THR A 211 8.88 -1.74 6.34
CA THR A 211 9.02 -1.20 4.97
C THR A 211 8.54 0.23 4.83
N LYS A 212 8.01 0.82 5.91
CA LYS A 212 7.58 2.21 5.93
C LYS A 212 8.75 3.15 5.56
N PRO A 213 8.46 4.28 4.90
CA PRO A 213 9.48 5.25 4.53
C PRO A 213 10.18 5.81 5.78
N ILE A 214 11.27 6.53 5.55
CA ILE A 214 11.76 7.46 6.57
C ILE A 214 10.91 8.71 6.44
N ARG A 215 10.14 9.04 7.48
CA ARG A 215 9.26 10.20 7.50
C ARG A 215 9.82 11.27 8.41
N VAL A 216 9.67 12.52 7.97
CA VAL A 216 9.99 13.73 8.71
C VAL A 216 8.70 14.47 8.99
N GLY A 217 8.45 14.79 10.25
CA GLY A 217 7.33 15.63 10.66
C GLY A 217 6.03 14.92 11.04
N SER A 218 5.94 13.59 10.95
CA SER A 218 4.80 12.82 11.47
C SER A 218 5.18 11.35 11.65
N ASN A 219 4.26 10.57 12.23
CA ASN A 219 4.40 9.12 12.34
C ASN A 219 4.51 8.45 10.95
N SER A 220 5.57 7.66 10.70
CA SER A 220 5.77 6.95 9.44
C SER A 220 4.83 5.76 9.24
N PHE A 221 4.35 5.12 10.33
CA PHE A 221 3.39 4.01 10.22
C PHE A 221 2.09 4.45 9.52
N LYS A 222 1.49 5.54 10.03
CA LYS A 222 0.33 6.22 9.45
C LYS A 222 0.41 7.74 9.77
N PRO A 223 -0.11 8.64 8.92
CA PRO A 223 0.01 10.09 9.13
C PRO A 223 -0.77 10.62 10.35
N GLU A 224 -0.10 10.67 11.50
CA GLU A 224 -0.56 11.21 12.78
C GLU A 224 0.64 11.71 13.60
N TYR A 225 0.42 12.26 14.80
CA TYR A 225 1.50 12.74 15.68
C TYR A 225 2.41 13.76 14.98
N TYR A 226 1.76 14.75 14.35
CA TYR A 226 2.41 15.76 13.51
C TYR A 226 3.25 16.73 14.32
N TYR A 227 4.41 17.07 13.78
CA TYR A 227 5.26 18.13 14.28
C TYR A 227 4.86 19.48 13.67
N THR A 228 4.93 20.52 14.50
CA THR A 228 4.78 21.92 14.09
C THR A 228 6.05 22.66 14.46
N GLY A 229 6.75 23.21 13.47
CA GLY A 229 8.06 23.82 13.64
C GLY A 229 8.92 23.68 12.39
N ILE A 230 10.21 23.90 12.53
CA ILE A 230 11.19 23.79 11.45
C ILE A 230 12.11 22.62 11.75
N ILE A 231 12.38 21.77 10.75
CA ILE A 231 13.34 20.66 10.83
C ILE A 231 14.37 20.81 9.72
N ASP A 232 15.65 20.58 10.04
CA ASP A 232 16.74 20.66 9.08
C ASP A 232 17.77 19.55 9.29
N GLU A 233 18.65 19.35 8.30
CA GLU A 233 19.89 18.58 8.42
C GLU A 233 19.65 17.15 8.92
N VAL A 234 18.60 16.51 8.39
CA VAL A 234 18.22 15.13 8.74
C VAL A 234 19.27 14.18 8.19
N ARG A 235 19.89 13.41 9.07
CA ARG A 235 20.98 12.48 8.73
C ARG A 235 20.81 11.14 9.42
N ILE A 236 21.11 10.06 8.70
CA ILE A 236 21.01 8.69 9.23
C ILE A 236 22.21 7.87 8.80
N TRP A 237 22.76 7.11 9.74
CA TRP A 237 23.90 6.21 9.53
C TRP A 237 23.54 4.78 9.90
N ASN A 238 24.05 3.81 9.14
CA ASN A 238 24.07 2.39 9.49
C ASN A 238 25.25 2.05 10.43
N ARG A 239 25.51 2.95 11.38
CA ARG A 239 26.52 2.81 12.43
C ARG A 239 26.23 3.78 13.56
N THR A 240 26.89 3.55 14.67
CA THR A 240 26.88 4.40 15.85
C THR A 240 27.92 5.49 15.66
N LEU A 241 27.52 6.75 15.83
CA LEU A 241 28.44 7.86 16.01
C LEU A 241 28.87 7.90 17.48
N GLU A 242 30.16 8.14 17.70
CA GLU A 242 30.66 8.37 19.05
C GLU A 242 30.56 9.85 19.44
N GLN A 243 30.60 10.13 20.75
CA GLN A 243 30.49 11.48 21.32
C GLN A 243 31.35 12.56 20.59
N PRO A 244 32.61 12.31 20.20
CA PRO A 244 33.40 13.31 19.46
C PRO A 244 32.85 13.62 18.05
N GLU A 245 32.23 12.64 17.38
CA GLU A 245 31.60 12.83 16.07
C GLU A 245 30.30 13.63 16.22
N VAL A 246 29.51 13.34 17.26
CA VAL A 246 28.30 14.11 17.60
C VAL A 246 28.63 15.56 17.89
N LEU A 247 29.66 15.83 18.70
CA LEU A 247 30.10 17.20 19.00
C LEU A 247 30.58 17.95 17.75
N ARG A 248 31.36 17.30 16.88
CA ARG A 248 31.82 17.91 15.63
C ARG A 248 30.65 18.27 14.71
N GLY A 249 29.64 17.40 14.69
CA GLY A 249 28.37 17.62 14.04
C GLY A 249 27.63 18.85 14.58
N TYR A 250 27.52 18.97 15.90
CA TYR A 250 26.86 20.11 16.54
C TYR A 250 27.56 21.45 16.26
N PHE A 251 28.87 21.55 16.49
CA PHE A 251 29.56 22.83 16.38
C PHE A 251 29.75 23.30 14.93
N ASN A 252 30.01 22.36 14.01
CA ASN A 252 30.51 22.69 12.67
C ASN A 252 29.71 22.05 11.53
N ASN A 253 28.57 21.39 11.82
CA ASN A 253 27.82 20.56 10.86
C ASN A 253 28.70 19.56 10.08
N THR A 254 29.79 19.10 10.70
CA THR A 254 30.80 18.27 10.05
C THR A 254 30.74 16.87 10.63
N TYR A 255 30.28 15.92 9.80
CA TYR A 255 30.14 14.51 10.17
C TYR A 255 31.00 13.60 9.30
N ASP A 256 31.44 12.48 9.86
CA ASP A 256 31.99 11.39 9.05
C ASP A 256 30.86 10.70 8.27
N GLN A 257 31.01 10.69 6.95
CA GLN A 257 30.04 10.16 5.99
C GLN A 257 30.12 8.63 5.83
N ASN A 258 31.10 7.97 6.45
CA ASN A 258 31.19 6.52 6.42
C ASN A 258 29.88 5.89 6.92
N MET A 259 29.30 4.99 6.11
CA MET A 259 27.99 4.36 6.36
C MET A 259 26.83 5.35 6.60
N GLN A 260 26.93 6.62 6.16
CA GLN A 260 25.79 7.51 6.07
C GLN A 260 24.87 7.07 4.92
N ILE A 261 23.61 6.77 5.23
CA ILE A 261 22.62 6.29 4.26
C ILE A 261 21.61 7.37 3.88
N VAL A 262 21.44 8.39 4.72
CA VAL A 262 20.58 9.55 4.48
C VAL A 262 21.31 10.82 4.87
N TYR A 263 21.22 11.82 4.00
CA TYR A 263 21.45 13.21 4.32
C TYR A 263 20.42 14.03 3.54
N SER A 264 19.62 14.83 4.24
CA SER A 264 18.69 15.78 3.64
C SER A 264 18.81 17.12 4.37
N SER A 265 19.27 18.13 3.64
CA SER A 265 19.37 19.53 4.09
C SER A 265 18.12 20.35 3.74
N PHE A 266 17.15 19.78 3.02
CA PHE A 266 15.99 20.50 2.49
C PHE A 266 16.31 21.75 1.64
N GLU A 267 17.54 21.83 1.11
CA GLU A 267 18.02 22.86 0.19
C GLU A 267 18.01 22.41 -1.29
N GLU A 268 17.55 21.19 -1.56
CA GLU A 268 17.77 20.48 -2.81
C GLU A 268 16.93 21.00 -4.00
N ASP A 269 15.91 21.83 -3.75
CA ASP A 269 14.99 22.37 -4.77
C ASP A 269 15.36 23.79 -5.26
N GLY A 270 16.43 24.39 -4.73
CA GLY A 270 16.98 25.68 -5.18
C GLY A 270 16.16 26.92 -4.81
N ASN A 271 15.04 26.77 -4.10
CA ASN A 271 14.19 27.87 -3.63
C ASN A 271 14.36 28.15 -2.13
N SER A 272 14.90 27.20 -1.36
CA SER A 272 15.24 27.37 0.07
C SER A 272 16.45 28.29 0.24
N GLN A 273 16.42 29.17 1.26
CA GLN A 273 17.63 29.88 1.67
C GLN A 273 18.66 28.86 2.16
N LYS A 274 19.94 29.03 1.81
CA LYS A 274 20.99 28.10 2.24
C LYS A 274 21.36 28.31 3.69
N ASN A 275 21.79 27.24 4.35
CA ASN A 275 22.43 27.28 5.64
C ASN A 275 23.70 28.14 5.54
N SER A 276 23.86 29.08 6.47
CA SER A 276 24.99 30.01 6.47
C SER A 276 25.57 30.14 7.87
N ALA A 277 26.90 30.18 7.98
CA ALA A 277 27.53 30.55 9.23
C ALA A 277 27.37 32.06 9.43
N ASN A 278 26.85 32.49 10.59
CA ASN A 278 26.89 33.89 10.96
C ASN A 278 28.34 34.32 11.29
N SER A 279 28.58 35.62 11.47
CA SER A 279 29.91 36.19 11.73
C SER A 279 30.61 35.61 12.97
N ASP A 280 29.87 34.94 13.85
CA ASP A 280 30.36 34.35 15.10
C ASP A 280 30.61 32.82 14.98
N GLY A 281 30.43 32.25 13.78
CA GLY A 281 30.63 30.83 13.52
C GLY A 281 29.46 29.93 13.92
N GLN A 282 28.31 30.49 14.31
CA GLN A 282 27.08 29.73 14.56
C GLN A 282 26.31 29.50 13.26
N LEU A 283 25.72 28.33 13.11
CA LEU A 283 24.92 27.94 11.94
C LEU A 283 23.55 28.65 11.98
N SER A 284 23.21 29.36 10.91
CA SER A 284 21.86 29.79 10.58
C SER A 284 21.23 28.73 9.67
N LEU A 285 20.23 28.03 10.18
CA LEU A 285 19.56 26.92 9.50
C LEU A 285 18.23 27.34 8.87
N ASN A 286 17.92 26.79 7.70
CA ASN A 286 16.78 27.12 6.85
C ASN A 286 16.06 25.83 6.42
N GLY A 287 15.59 25.07 7.40
CA GLY A 287 14.93 23.79 7.18
C GLY A 287 13.50 23.87 6.63
N ILE A 288 12.87 22.71 6.51
CA ILE A 288 11.46 22.58 6.13
C ILE A 288 10.54 23.03 7.27
N TYR A 289 9.62 23.95 6.98
CA TYR A 289 8.54 24.32 7.90
C TYR A 289 7.37 23.33 7.80
N LEU A 290 6.95 22.82 8.95
CA LEU A 290 5.84 21.89 9.11
C LEU A 290 4.72 22.56 9.91
N ASN A 291 3.49 22.50 9.40
CA ASN A 291 2.35 23.26 9.93
C ASN A 291 1.42 22.46 10.87
N GLY A 292 1.84 21.26 11.30
CA GLY A 292 1.00 20.37 12.11
C GLY A 292 0.02 19.49 11.32
N SER A 293 0.07 19.55 9.98
CA SER A 293 -0.66 18.64 9.08
C SER A 293 0.18 18.14 7.91
N THR A 294 1.36 18.72 7.70
CA THR A 294 2.31 18.36 6.64
C THR A 294 3.43 17.47 7.17
N TYR A 295 3.95 16.59 6.31
CA TYR A 295 5.14 15.79 6.54
C TYR A 295 5.91 15.60 5.23
N GLN A 296 7.15 15.12 5.32
CA GLN A 296 7.97 14.77 4.16
C GLN A 296 8.54 13.37 4.31
N ASP A 297 8.30 12.51 3.32
CA ASP A 297 9.01 11.24 3.22
C ASP A 297 10.36 11.47 2.52
N ILE A 298 11.44 10.96 3.12
CA ILE A 298 12.78 11.05 2.53
C ILE A 298 12.85 10.16 1.30
N LYS A 299 13.04 10.80 0.15
CA LYS A 299 13.33 10.11 -1.11
C LYS A 299 14.77 9.63 -1.05
N ILE A 300 15.01 8.43 -1.55
CA ILE A 300 16.35 7.83 -1.57
C ILE A 300 16.74 7.45 -2.98
N ASP A 301 18.05 7.51 -3.22
CA ASP A 301 18.66 7.06 -4.45
C ASP A 301 18.55 5.54 -4.58
N ILE A 302 17.58 5.12 -5.40
CA ILE A 302 17.28 3.72 -5.66
C ILE A 302 18.40 2.98 -6.40
N SER A 303 19.39 3.67 -6.99
CA SER A 303 20.52 3.02 -7.67
C SER A 303 21.40 2.20 -6.72
N LYS A 304 21.30 2.46 -5.41
CA LYS A 304 22.09 1.79 -4.36
C LYS A 304 21.52 0.43 -3.93
N TYR A 305 20.35 0.02 -4.43
CA TYR A 305 19.80 -1.32 -4.15
C TYR A 305 20.40 -2.35 -5.10
N THR A 306 20.49 -3.60 -4.65
CA THR A 306 21.13 -4.70 -5.41
C THR A 306 20.14 -5.72 -5.94
N SER A 307 18.87 -5.66 -5.52
CA SER A 307 17.82 -6.60 -5.90
C SER A 307 16.69 -5.89 -6.63
N TYR A 308 16.56 -6.19 -7.93
CA TYR A 308 15.55 -5.62 -8.81
C TYR A 308 14.74 -6.72 -9.46
N LEU A 309 13.49 -6.41 -9.77
CA LEU A 309 12.66 -7.20 -10.66
C LEU A 309 12.57 -6.48 -12.03
N LYS A 310 12.70 -7.26 -13.10
CA LYS A 310 12.54 -6.80 -14.50
C LYS A 310 11.20 -7.27 -15.05
N PRO A 311 10.61 -6.57 -16.03
CA PRO A 311 9.46 -7.07 -16.77
C PRO A 311 9.74 -8.46 -17.34
N TYR A 312 8.75 -9.35 -17.30
CA TYR A 312 8.89 -10.72 -17.79
C TYR A 312 7.57 -11.27 -18.31
N HIS A 313 7.64 -12.35 -19.09
CA HIS A 313 6.48 -12.96 -19.70
C HIS A 313 5.75 -13.92 -18.73
N LEU A 314 4.44 -13.75 -18.58
CA LEU A 314 3.59 -14.64 -17.81
C LEU A 314 3.25 -15.91 -18.62
N LEU A 315 3.72 -17.06 -18.15
CA LEU A 315 3.48 -18.34 -18.81
C LEU A 315 2.09 -18.91 -18.54
N ARG A 316 1.52 -18.63 -17.36
CA ARG A 316 0.19 -19.08 -16.96
C ARG A 316 -0.79 -17.99 -17.30
N THR A 317 -1.88 -18.31 -18.00
CA THR A 317 -2.98 -17.36 -18.20
C THR A 317 -3.58 -17.04 -16.84
N LYS A 318 -4.02 -18.07 -16.09
CA LYS A 318 -4.63 -17.90 -14.77
C LYS A 318 -3.60 -17.68 -13.67
N THR A 319 -3.60 -16.48 -13.10
CA THR A 319 -2.75 -16.09 -11.97
C THR A 319 -3.58 -15.40 -10.88
N ALA A 320 -3.05 -15.31 -9.65
CA ALA A 320 -3.71 -14.59 -8.57
C ALA A 320 -3.84 -13.09 -8.92
N ALA A 321 -4.79 -12.40 -8.28
CA ALA A 321 -4.90 -10.96 -8.43
C ALA A 321 -3.78 -10.29 -7.62
N PRO A 322 -3.09 -9.29 -8.18
CA PRO A 322 -2.29 -8.37 -7.39
C PRO A 322 -3.09 -7.80 -6.22
N ASN A 323 -2.41 -7.53 -5.11
CA ASN A 323 -2.92 -6.75 -4.00
C ASN A 323 -3.36 -5.37 -4.48
N TYR A 324 -4.44 -4.88 -3.88
CA TYR A 324 -5.07 -3.60 -4.19
C TYR A 324 -5.62 -2.99 -2.90
N GLY A 325 -5.75 -1.67 -2.87
CA GLY A 325 -6.19 -0.93 -1.69
C GLY A 325 -5.36 0.33 -1.49
N GLU A 326 -5.72 1.16 -0.52
CA GLU A 326 -5.09 2.46 -0.26
C GLU A 326 -3.60 2.30 0.05
N ASN A 327 -3.24 1.39 0.95
CA ASN A 327 -1.84 1.11 1.27
C ASN A 327 -1.05 0.58 0.05
N ALA A 328 -1.65 -0.29 -0.78
CA ALA A 328 -1.00 -0.79 -1.98
C ALA A 328 -0.78 0.32 -3.01
N TYR A 329 -1.75 1.23 -3.12
CA TYR A 329 -1.70 2.40 -3.98
C TYR A 329 -0.60 3.37 -3.54
N ASP A 330 -0.57 3.75 -2.25
CA ASP A 330 0.42 4.69 -1.70
C ASP A 330 1.85 4.19 -1.86
N LEU A 331 2.07 2.91 -1.54
CA LEU A 331 3.36 2.26 -1.73
C LEU A 331 3.75 2.24 -3.22
N SER A 332 2.80 1.92 -4.11
CA SER A 332 3.06 1.87 -5.55
C SER A 332 3.37 3.25 -6.14
N TYR A 333 2.58 4.26 -5.78
CA TYR A 333 2.71 5.65 -6.23
C TYR A 333 4.02 6.27 -5.77
N ASN A 334 4.43 6.00 -4.52
CA ASN A 334 5.66 6.46 -3.89
C ASN A 334 6.00 7.93 -4.25
N ASN A 335 5.08 8.85 -3.91
CA ASN A 335 5.25 10.29 -4.15
C ASN A 335 5.59 10.64 -5.62
N GLY A 336 4.95 9.95 -6.56
CA GLY A 336 5.12 10.13 -8.00
C GLY A 336 6.30 9.38 -8.62
N GLN A 337 7.10 8.66 -7.83
CA GLN A 337 8.21 7.84 -8.37
C GLN A 337 7.73 6.57 -9.05
N MET A 338 6.51 6.09 -8.75
CA MET A 338 5.89 4.94 -9.41
C MET A 338 6.77 3.68 -9.39
N ASN A 339 7.39 3.36 -8.26
CA ASN A 339 8.39 2.29 -8.16
C ASN A 339 8.21 1.34 -6.96
N GLY A 340 7.10 1.44 -6.21
CA GLY A 340 6.82 0.56 -5.06
C GLY A 340 5.78 -0.52 -5.31
N PHE A 341 5.42 -0.77 -6.56
CA PHE A 341 4.45 -1.82 -6.87
C PHE A 341 4.96 -3.22 -6.48
N VAL A 342 6.27 -3.51 -6.53
CA VAL A 342 6.80 -4.82 -6.08
C VAL A 342 6.65 -5.00 -4.57
N ILE A 343 7.04 -3.99 -3.77
CA ILE A 343 6.95 -4.07 -2.31
C ILE A 343 5.51 -4.13 -1.82
N SER A 344 4.58 -3.44 -2.50
CA SER A 344 3.15 -3.44 -2.17
C SER A 344 2.52 -4.84 -2.20
N GLN A 345 3.07 -5.73 -3.02
CA GLN A 345 2.58 -7.10 -3.15
C GLN A 345 3.21 -7.99 -2.08
N TYR A 346 4.53 -7.87 -1.90
CA TYR A 346 5.28 -8.69 -0.97
C TYR A 346 4.77 -8.53 0.47
N LEU A 347 4.47 -7.30 0.89
CA LEU A 347 3.98 -7.00 2.23
C LEU A 347 2.62 -7.61 2.53
N ASP A 348 1.77 -7.73 1.53
CA ASP A 348 0.45 -8.35 1.65
C ASP A 348 0.48 -9.88 1.36
N GLY A 349 1.69 -10.47 1.39
CA GLY A 349 1.90 -11.89 1.14
C GLY A 349 1.49 -12.33 -0.27
N LYS A 350 1.38 -11.41 -1.22
CA LYS A 350 1.11 -11.69 -2.63
C LYS A 350 2.40 -11.92 -3.39
N ASP A 351 2.28 -12.60 -4.52
CA ASP A 351 3.40 -12.80 -5.44
C ASP A 351 3.80 -11.45 -6.07
N PRO A 352 4.96 -10.90 -5.70
CA PRO A 352 5.39 -9.58 -6.16
C PRO A 352 5.83 -9.58 -7.62
N SER A 353 5.94 -10.75 -8.24
CA SER A 353 6.28 -10.85 -9.65
C SER A 353 5.13 -10.38 -10.55
N LEU A 354 3.87 -10.58 -10.13
CA LEU A 354 2.69 -10.37 -10.96
C LEU A 354 2.52 -8.96 -11.52
N VAL A 355 3.02 -7.94 -10.82
CA VAL A 355 2.92 -6.53 -11.23
C VAL A 355 3.86 -6.14 -12.36
N LEU A 356 4.90 -6.95 -12.61
CA LEU A 356 5.84 -6.79 -13.74
C LEU A 356 5.68 -7.88 -14.82
N GLY A 357 4.76 -8.81 -14.60
CA GLY A 357 4.42 -9.83 -15.58
C GLY A 357 3.56 -9.29 -16.72
N ASN A 358 3.86 -9.64 -17.97
CA ASN A 358 3.03 -9.33 -19.13
C ASN A 358 2.58 -10.57 -19.88
N TYR A 359 1.37 -10.51 -20.42
CA TYR A 359 0.80 -11.45 -21.36
C TYR A 359 1.13 -11.02 -22.80
N ASN A 360 1.01 -11.98 -23.72
CA ASN A 360 1.00 -11.70 -25.15
C ASN A 360 -0.16 -12.42 -25.85
N GLY A 361 -0.25 -12.28 -27.17
CA GLY A 361 -1.29 -12.89 -27.99
C GLY A 361 -1.34 -14.41 -27.93
N THR A 362 -0.30 -15.09 -27.44
CA THR A 362 -0.35 -16.54 -27.23
C THR A 362 -1.15 -16.91 -25.98
N ASN A 363 -1.08 -16.12 -24.91
CA ASN A 363 -1.82 -16.34 -23.67
C ASN A 363 -3.28 -15.88 -23.82
N LEU A 364 -3.51 -14.71 -24.41
CA LEU A 364 -4.80 -14.02 -24.42
C LEU A 364 -5.34 -13.79 -25.83
N ARG A 365 -5.41 -14.88 -26.61
CA ARG A 365 -5.81 -14.87 -28.03
C ARG A 365 -7.12 -14.13 -28.30
N PHE A 366 -8.12 -14.31 -27.43
CA PHE A 366 -9.42 -13.65 -27.59
C PHE A 366 -9.30 -12.12 -27.47
N TYR A 367 -8.72 -11.63 -26.37
CA TYR A 367 -8.54 -10.20 -26.14
C TYR A 367 -7.64 -9.53 -27.17
N TRP A 368 -6.54 -10.20 -27.55
CA TRP A 368 -5.65 -9.70 -28.59
C TRP A 368 -6.30 -9.65 -29.97
N LYS A 369 -7.27 -10.53 -30.26
CA LYS A 369 -8.08 -10.43 -31.48
C LYS A 369 -9.01 -9.21 -31.45
N PHE A 370 -9.59 -8.84 -30.32
CA PHE A 370 -10.36 -7.58 -30.23
C PHE A 370 -9.44 -6.38 -30.39
N ALA A 371 -8.27 -6.39 -29.77
CA ALA A 371 -7.28 -5.34 -29.90
C ALA A 371 -6.81 -5.09 -31.35
N THR A 372 -6.83 -6.11 -32.23
CA THR A 372 -6.49 -5.93 -33.65
C THR A 372 -7.61 -5.31 -34.48
N GLU A 373 -8.86 -5.42 -34.03
CA GLU A 373 -10.06 -4.99 -34.77
C GLU A 373 -10.62 -3.66 -34.27
N TYR A 374 -10.26 -3.26 -33.04
CA TYR A 374 -10.79 -2.10 -32.34
C TYR A 374 -9.69 -1.26 -31.70
N VAL A 375 -10.06 -0.06 -31.24
CA VAL A 375 -9.12 0.90 -30.63
C VAL A 375 -8.70 0.42 -29.24
N LEU A 376 -7.39 0.39 -28.99
CA LEU A 376 -6.81 0.26 -27.65
C LEU A 376 -6.50 1.64 -27.06
N ALA A 377 -6.93 1.87 -25.82
CA ALA A 377 -6.62 3.08 -25.07
C ALA A 377 -5.34 2.89 -24.23
N ASP A 378 -4.18 2.95 -24.89
CA ASP A 378 -2.85 2.74 -24.28
C ASP A 378 -2.49 3.81 -23.22
N ASN A 379 -3.05 5.02 -23.33
CA ASN A 379 -2.89 6.10 -22.35
C ASN A 379 -4.08 6.17 -21.37
N PHE A 380 -4.45 5.02 -20.80
CA PHE A 380 -5.53 4.93 -19.80
C PHE A 380 -4.97 5.04 -18.38
N PHE A 381 -5.12 6.21 -17.76
CA PHE A 381 -4.64 6.50 -16.41
C PHE A 381 -5.77 6.53 -15.39
N ALA A 382 -5.44 6.32 -14.12
CA ALA A 382 -6.36 6.52 -13.02
C ALA A 382 -6.88 7.97 -13.02
N SER A 383 -8.20 8.15 -12.90
CA SER A 383 -8.87 9.45 -12.85
C SER A 383 -8.76 10.11 -11.47
N THR A 384 -8.59 9.33 -10.41
CA THR A 384 -8.38 9.81 -9.04
C THR A 384 -7.25 9.03 -8.35
N LEU A 385 -6.57 9.69 -7.39
CA LEU A 385 -5.60 9.04 -6.52
C LEU A 385 -6.31 8.24 -5.39
N ASP A 386 -7.26 7.39 -5.76
CA ASP A 386 -8.06 6.58 -4.83
C ASP A 386 -8.20 5.14 -5.38
N THR A 387 -8.66 4.22 -4.55
CA THR A 387 -8.83 2.80 -4.83
C THR A 387 -9.90 2.50 -5.89
N GLY A 388 -9.92 1.25 -6.35
CA GLY A 388 -10.66 0.78 -7.54
C GLY A 388 -12.11 1.28 -7.67
N PHE A 389 -12.85 1.42 -6.57
CA PHE A 389 -14.25 1.87 -6.65
C PHE A 389 -14.41 3.28 -7.24
N GLN A 390 -13.59 4.27 -6.85
CA GLN A 390 -13.71 5.62 -7.38
C GLN A 390 -13.29 5.69 -8.85
N ASN A 391 -12.17 5.05 -9.18
CA ASN A 391 -11.66 5.00 -10.55
C ASN A 391 -12.61 4.25 -11.50
N GLU A 392 -13.25 3.17 -11.05
CA GLU A 392 -14.27 2.45 -11.81
C GLU A 392 -15.52 3.29 -12.05
N ASN A 393 -16.00 4.03 -11.04
CA ASN A 393 -17.17 4.91 -11.22
C ASN A 393 -16.87 6.05 -12.20
N TYR A 394 -15.67 6.61 -12.13
CA TYR A 394 -15.23 7.69 -13.01
C TYR A 394 -15.38 7.34 -14.50
N LEU A 395 -15.18 6.06 -14.86
CA LEU A 395 -15.37 5.56 -16.23
C LEU A 395 -16.79 5.79 -16.77
N TYR A 396 -17.80 5.75 -15.88
CA TYR A 396 -19.21 5.85 -16.26
C TYR A 396 -19.83 7.21 -15.97
N THR A 397 -19.31 7.93 -14.98
CA THR A 397 -19.88 9.20 -14.50
C THR A 397 -19.13 10.41 -15.08
N GLY A 398 -17.85 10.26 -15.43
CA GLY A 398 -16.98 11.36 -15.84
C GLY A 398 -16.67 12.37 -14.72
N ILE A 399 -17.11 12.10 -13.49
CA ILE A 399 -16.92 12.95 -12.31
C ILE A 399 -16.64 12.06 -11.07
N PRO A 400 -15.88 12.55 -10.08
CA PRO A 400 -15.71 11.83 -8.83
C PRO A 400 -17.05 11.69 -8.09
N VAL A 401 -17.23 10.60 -7.36
CA VAL A 401 -18.48 10.33 -6.62
C VAL A 401 -18.20 10.40 -5.12
N GLU A 402 -19.00 11.16 -4.38
CA GLU A 402 -18.82 11.29 -2.93
C GLU A 402 -19.18 9.98 -2.22
N LYS A 403 -18.22 9.46 -1.45
CA LYS A 403 -18.43 8.38 -0.49
C LYS A 403 -19.05 8.97 0.77
N LEU A 404 -20.21 8.47 1.19
CA LEU A 404 -20.81 8.87 2.46
C LEU A 404 -20.11 8.14 3.62
N ASP A 405 -19.63 8.91 4.61
CA ASP A 405 -18.97 8.36 5.80
C ASP A 405 -19.88 7.44 6.62
N GLY A 406 -19.33 6.33 7.11
CA GLY A 406 -20.05 5.39 7.98
C GLY A 406 -21.10 4.52 7.27
N ILE A 407 -21.27 4.69 5.96
CA ILE A 407 -22.18 3.89 5.16
C ILE A 407 -21.38 2.86 4.37
N SER A 408 -21.90 1.63 4.26
CA SER A 408 -21.33 0.60 3.38
C SER A 408 -21.09 1.18 1.99
N TYR A 409 -20.15 0.64 1.20
CA TYR A 409 -19.86 1.01 -0.21
C TYR A 409 -21.09 1.16 -1.13
N ARG A 410 -22.28 0.82 -0.63
CA ARG A 410 -23.60 0.74 -1.26
C ARG A 410 -24.37 2.06 -1.37
N HIS A 411 -23.93 3.18 -0.79
CA HIS A 411 -24.71 4.44 -0.83
C HIS A 411 -23.84 5.59 -1.32
N LEU A 412 -24.08 6.00 -2.56
CA LEU A 412 -23.50 7.18 -3.19
C LEU A 412 -24.51 8.33 -3.13
N SER A 413 -24.03 9.57 -3.00
CA SER A 413 -24.85 10.78 -3.13
C SER A 413 -24.47 11.57 -4.39
N ASN A 414 -25.37 12.42 -4.89
CA ASN A 414 -25.14 13.38 -5.98
C ASN A 414 -24.94 12.85 -7.42
N LEU A 415 -25.43 11.65 -7.73
CA LEU A 415 -25.37 11.11 -9.11
C LEU A 415 -26.60 11.47 -9.93
N ASN A 416 -26.53 12.60 -10.62
CA ASN A 416 -27.63 13.03 -11.52
C ASN A 416 -27.52 12.49 -12.96
N ARG A 417 -26.33 12.00 -13.39
CA ARG A 417 -26.10 11.57 -14.78
C ARG A 417 -24.95 10.57 -14.96
N THR A 418 -25.12 9.58 -15.85
CA THR A 418 -24.07 8.64 -16.32
C THR A 418 -23.97 8.61 -17.85
N ILE A 419 -22.93 7.98 -18.42
CA ILE A 419 -22.82 7.73 -19.86
C ILE A 419 -24.01 6.91 -20.40
N PHE A 420 -24.56 5.99 -19.61
CA PHE A 420 -25.72 5.18 -20.03
C PHE A 420 -26.97 6.05 -20.19
N ASP A 421 -27.11 7.07 -19.34
CA ASP A 421 -28.19 8.06 -19.44
C ASP A 421 -28.10 8.84 -20.75
N GLU A 422 -26.88 9.18 -21.16
CA GLU A 422 -26.61 9.88 -22.40
C GLU A 422 -26.90 9.03 -23.62
N LEU A 423 -26.48 7.76 -23.59
CA LEU A 423 -26.75 6.81 -24.66
C LEU A 423 -28.25 6.63 -24.87
N GLU A 424 -29.01 6.43 -23.78
CA GLU A 424 -30.47 6.31 -23.84
C GLU A 424 -31.15 7.59 -24.34
N LYS A 425 -30.73 8.76 -23.84
CA LYS A 425 -31.26 10.05 -24.30
C LYS A 425 -31.10 10.23 -25.82
N ASN A 426 -30.10 9.59 -26.41
CA ASN A 426 -29.79 9.65 -27.84
C ASN A 426 -30.26 8.42 -28.63
N ASN A 427 -31.07 7.54 -28.03
CA ASN A 427 -31.53 6.28 -28.63
C ASN A 427 -30.38 5.38 -29.11
N ILE A 428 -29.26 5.36 -28.37
CA ILE A 428 -28.11 4.49 -28.66
C ILE A 428 -28.23 3.26 -27.76
N PRO A 429 -28.41 2.05 -28.33
CA PRO A 429 -28.49 0.85 -27.52
C PRO A 429 -27.12 0.51 -26.95
N TRP A 430 -27.13 0.11 -25.69
CA TRP A 430 -25.93 -0.27 -24.96
C TRP A 430 -26.15 -1.60 -24.26
N LYS A 431 -25.03 -2.33 -24.09
CA LYS A 431 -25.04 -3.60 -23.37
C LYS A 431 -23.76 -3.75 -22.56
N ILE A 432 -23.93 -4.16 -21.31
CA ILE A 432 -22.81 -4.46 -20.41
C ILE A 432 -22.78 -5.96 -20.20
N TYR A 433 -21.60 -6.54 -20.46
CA TYR A 433 -21.33 -7.95 -20.29
C TYR A 433 -20.48 -8.11 -19.04
N VAL A 434 -21.01 -8.83 -18.05
CA VAL A 434 -20.33 -9.09 -16.77
C VAL A 434 -20.42 -10.58 -16.51
N ASP A 435 -19.28 -11.20 -16.24
CA ASP A 435 -19.23 -12.57 -15.74
C ASP A 435 -19.53 -12.59 -14.25
N ASP A 436 -20.30 -13.59 -13.79
CA ASP A 436 -20.72 -13.76 -12.38
C ASP A 436 -21.41 -12.52 -11.80
N TYR A 437 -22.25 -11.88 -12.61
CA TYR A 437 -23.05 -10.72 -12.22
C TYR A 437 -23.83 -10.99 -10.93
N ASN A 438 -23.48 -10.29 -9.87
CA ASN A 438 -24.24 -10.31 -8.62
C ASN A 438 -25.14 -9.07 -8.55
N PRO A 439 -26.45 -9.19 -8.84
CA PRO A 439 -27.35 -8.04 -8.82
C PRO A 439 -27.50 -7.41 -7.44
N ALA A 440 -27.14 -8.11 -6.35
CA ALA A 440 -27.15 -7.56 -5.00
C ALA A 440 -26.04 -6.51 -4.75
N LEU A 441 -25.05 -6.42 -5.65
CA LEU A 441 -24.03 -5.37 -5.63
C LEU A 441 -24.45 -4.13 -6.45
N ASN A 442 -25.57 -4.19 -7.17
CA ASN A 442 -26.13 -2.99 -7.81
C ASN A 442 -26.65 -2.04 -6.75
N GLN A 443 -26.39 -0.76 -6.93
CA GLN A 443 -26.88 0.27 -6.02
C GLN A 443 -28.18 0.85 -6.57
N THR A 444 -29.18 1.03 -5.70
CA THR A 444 -30.49 1.59 -6.06
C THR A 444 -30.87 2.68 -5.06
N GLU A 445 -31.34 3.80 -5.56
CA GLU A 445 -32.28 4.64 -4.81
C GLU A 445 -33.68 4.17 -5.22
N SER A 446 -34.44 3.62 -4.26
CA SER A 446 -35.76 3.01 -4.51
C SER A 446 -36.78 4.01 -5.07
N ALA A 447 -36.53 5.32 -4.92
CA ALA A 447 -37.39 6.39 -5.40
C ALA A 447 -37.30 6.63 -6.93
N LEU A 448 -36.19 6.29 -7.59
CA LEU A 448 -35.94 6.73 -8.97
C LEU A 448 -36.17 5.67 -10.06
N LYS A 449 -36.37 4.39 -9.71
CA LYS A 449 -36.59 3.28 -10.68
C LYS A 449 -35.71 3.34 -11.94
N LYS A 450 -34.44 3.72 -11.81
CA LYS A 450 -33.49 3.75 -12.92
C LYS A 450 -32.24 2.95 -12.53
N ASN A 451 -32.18 1.74 -13.08
CA ASN A 451 -31.10 0.76 -12.89
C ASN A 451 -29.82 1.26 -13.54
N ARG A 452 -28.92 1.95 -12.82
CA ARG A 452 -27.74 2.55 -13.51
C ARG A 452 -26.40 2.40 -12.80
N PHE A 453 -26.31 1.46 -11.87
CA PHE A 453 -25.05 1.08 -11.24
C PHE A 453 -24.82 -0.41 -11.38
N ILE A 454 -23.70 -0.77 -11.99
CA ILE A 454 -23.16 -2.12 -11.97
C ILE A 454 -21.86 -2.04 -11.20
N SER A 455 -21.87 -2.56 -9.99
CA SER A 455 -20.62 -2.86 -9.30
C SER A 455 -19.97 -4.02 -10.05
N LEU A 456 -18.91 -3.73 -10.80
CA LEU A 456 -18.12 -4.73 -11.53
C LEU A 456 -17.08 -5.41 -10.65
N LEU A 457 -17.17 -5.26 -9.32
CA LEU A 457 -16.30 -5.90 -8.33
C LEU A 457 -16.41 -7.43 -8.42
N THR A 458 -15.75 -8.01 -9.40
CA THR A 458 -15.51 -9.45 -9.47
C THR A 458 -14.46 -9.76 -8.40
N GLU A 459 -14.83 -10.57 -7.41
CA GLU A 459 -13.90 -10.94 -6.33
C GLU A 459 -12.71 -11.79 -6.82
N THR A 460 -12.76 -12.31 -8.06
CA THR A 460 -11.76 -13.27 -8.55
C THR A 460 -11.02 -12.80 -9.80
N PRO A 461 -9.69 -13.01 -9.87
CA PRO A 461 -8.95 -12.88 -11.12
C PRO A 461 -9.39 -13.98 -12.09
N ARG A 462 -9.78 -13.61 -13.31
CA ARG A 462 -9.93 -14.53 -14.43
C ARG A 462 -9.46 -13.81 -15.70
N PHE A 463 -8.31 -14.21 -16.25
CA PHE A 463 -8.09 -15.20 -17.32
C PHE A 463 -6.75 -15.87 -17.05
#